data_AF-A0A929K519-F1
#
_entry.id   AF-A0A929K519-F1
#
_cell.length_a   1.000
_cell.length_b   1.000
_cell.length_c   1.000
_cell.angle_alpha   90.00
_cell.angle_beta   90.00
_cell.angle_gamma   90.00
#
_symmetry.space_group_name_H-M   'P 1'
#
loop_
_entity.id
_entity.type
_entity.pdbx_description
1 polymer ?
#
loop_
_entity_poly.entity_id
_entity_poly.type
_entity_poly.pdbx_seq_one_letter_code
_entity_poly.pdbx_strand_id
1 'polypeptide(L)'
;MKAQVVKGVPISVAIDRLISVDGENKEVIKEERQEEKKSDYKSETILKLRRIIKHKDEKIEMLEELMTALKAMDAEKELKIRGLNHKLDSMRSERRREMAVIEEIRRRDNTIERLREELNDMDEKNVEQRTIIEELKGERGVKGGKRIKLIKSFSHDAILDAHRRYGLKKGDVVFLEDGSGGGASTAELLAKKGISAVIYGKELSHFATNTFLAFNIPSFSSDEIPLLLKEDNGDFAFVDQHLLNEKMKGWKAEKKRKEVILFR
;
A
#
# COMPACT_ATOMS: atom_id res chain seq x y z
N MET A 1 -8.29 -12.97 -85.73
CA MET A 1 -7.29 -12.31 -84.86
C MET A 1 -6.80 -13.17 -83.69
N LYS A 2 -7.66 -13.77 -82.85
CA LYS A 2 -7.18 -14.51 -81.66
C LYS A 2 -6.34 -15.78 -81.92
N ALA A 3 -6.42 -16.39 -83.10
CA ALA A 3 -5.72 -17.65 -83.39
C ALA A 3 -4.26 -17.51 -83.89
N GLN A 4 -3.79 -16.30 -84.24
CA GLN A 4 -2.41 -16.11 -84.76
C GLN A 4 -1.48 -15.34 -83.82
N VAL A 5 -2.00 -14.72 -82.75
CA VAL A 5 -1.17 -14.02 -81.75
C VAL A 5 -0.42 -14.99 -80.83
N VAL A 6 -0.81 -16.28 -80.81
CA VAL A 6 -0.15 -17.34 -80.03
C VAL A 6 1.19 -17.78 -80.63
N LYS A 7 1.59 -17.29 -81.82
CA LYS A 7 2.86 -17.64 -82.48
C LYS A 7 3.90 -16.51 -82.52
N GLY A 8 3.83 -15.53 -81.60
CA GLY A 8 4.95 -14.62 -81.33
C GLY A 8 5.37 -13.68 -82.46
N VAL A 9 4.51 -13.44 -83.46
CA VAL A 9 4.78 -12.47 -84.54
C VAL A 9 4.29 -11.08 -84.10
N PRO A 10 5.09 -10.01 -84.26
CA PRO A 10 4.69 -8.66 -83.88
C PRO A 10 3.46 -8.20 -84.67
N ILE A 11 2.54 -7.52 -83.96
CA ILE A 11 1.21 -7.11 -84.44
C ILE A 11 1.28 -6.29 -85.75
N SER A 12 2.36 -5.55 -86.00
CA SER A 12 2.57 -4.79 -87.24
C SER A 12 2.56 -5.66 -88.49
N VAL A 13 3.20 -6.83 -88.46
CA VAL A 13 3.31 -7.72 -89.63
C VAL A 13 1.97 -8.41 -89.95
N ALA A 14 1.14 -8.61 -88.93
CA ALA A 14 -0.21 -9.15 -89.11
C ALA A 14 -1.18 -8.14 -89.74
N ILE A 15 -0.93 -6.85 -89.55
CA ILE A 15 -1.72 -5.76 -90.14
C ILE A 15 -1.33 -5.55 -91.61
N ASP A 16 -0.04 -5.53 -91.93
CA ASP A 16 0.44 -5.33 -93.31
C ASP A 16 0.04 -6.46 -94.27
N ARG A 17 -0.01 -7.71 -93.78
CA ARG A 17 -0.52 -8.85 -94.56
C ARG A 17 -2.02 -8.83 -94.79
N LEU A 18 -2.79 -8.16 -93.94
CA LEU A 18 -4.23 -8.00 -94.16
C LEU A 18 -4.50 -6.90 -95.19
N ILE A 19 -3.70 -5.83 -95.19
CA ILE A 19 -3.82 -4.70 -96.11
C ILE A 19 -3.35 -5.08 -97.54
N SER A 20 -2.39 -6.00 -97.66
CA SER A 20 -1.85 -6.44 -98.97
C SER A 20 -2.80 -7.35 -99.78
N VAL A 21 -3.90 -7.83 -99.20
CA VAL A 21 -4.86 -8.74 -99.88
C VAL A 21 -6.01 -7.98 -100.55
N ASP A 22 -6.23 -6.71 -100.20
CA ASP A 22 -7.30 -5.87 -100.79
C ASP A 22 -6.82 -5.02 -101.99
N GLY A 23 -5.62 -5.31 -102.51
CA GLY A 23 -4.90 -4.45 -103.47
C GLY A 23 -5.01 -4.78 -104.96
N GLU A 24 -5.76 -5.80 -105.39
CA GLU A 24 -5.84 -6.16 -106.81
C GLU A 24 -7.26 -6.57 -107.23
N ASN A 25 -7.99 -5.62 -107.84
CA ASN A 25 -8.75 -5.83 -109.09
C ASN A 25 -9.53 -4.56 -109.46
N LYS A 26 -8.93 -3.76 -110.35
CA LYS A 26 -9.64 -2.78 -111.18
C LYS A 26 -9.93 -3.45 -112.52
N GLU A 27 -11.15 -3.95 -112.69
CA GLU A 27 -11.77 -4.07 -114.00
C GLU A 27 -12.97 -3.15 -114.07
N VAL A 28 -12.83 -2.11 -114.88
CA VAL A 28 -13.89 -1.23 -115.35
C VAL A 28 -14.51 -1.92 -116.55
N ILE A 29 -15.84 -2.15 -116.55
CA ILE A 29 -16.78 -2.08 -117.69
C ILE A 29 -18.18 -2.55 -117.23
N LYS A 30 -19.21 -1.76 -117.60
CA LYS A 30 -20.68 -1.90 -117.41
C LYS A 30 -21.29 -1.33 -116.12
N GLU A 31 -21.24 0.00 -116.02
CA GLU A 31 -22.33 0.84 -115.48
C GLU A 31 -23.53 0.71 -116.45
N GLU A 32 -24.67 0.14 -116.05
CA GLU A 32 -25.90 0.93 -115.84
C GLU A 32 -26.97 0.11 -115.06
N ARG A 33 -26.58 -0.89 -114.25
CA ARG A 33 -27.54 -1.72 -113.48
C ARG A 33 -27.21 -1.95 -112.00
N GLN A 34 -26.25 -1.22 -111.43
CA GLN A 34 -25.70 -1.51 -110.09
C GLN A 34 -26.02 -0.48 -108.99
N GLU A 35 -26.63 0.68 -109.30
CA GLU A 35 -26.90 1.69 -108.27
C GLU A 35 -28.04 1.29 -107.32
N GLU A 36 -29.05 0.56 -107.79
CA GLU A 36 -30.15 0.09 -106.93
C GLU A 36 -29.73 -1.03 -105.96
N LYS A 37 -28.82 -1.93 -106.34
CA LYS A 37 -28.37 -3.03 -105.45
C LYS A 37 -27.33 -2.60 -104.40
N LYS A 38 -26.52 -1.57 -104.67
CA LYS A 38 -25.54 -1.02 -103.71
C LYS A 38 -26.20 -0.13 -102.66
N SER A 39 -27.30 0.57 -102.98
CA SER A 39 -28.06 1.35 -102.00
C SER A 39 -28.78 0.43 -101.00
N ASP A 40 -29.32 -0.69 -101.48
CA ASP A 40 -30.04 -1.67 -100.67
C ASP A 40 -29.10 -2.44 -99.72
N TYR A 41 -27.91 -2.86 -100.20
CA TYR A 41 -26.86 -3.48 -99.36
C TYR A 41 -26.32 -2.53 -98.27
N LYS A 42 -26.15 -1.24 -98.58
CA LYS A 42 -25.78 -0.22 -97.59
C LYS A 42 -26.90 -0.01 -96.57
N SER A 43 -28.16 0.03 -97.02
CA SER A 43 -29.35 0.14 -96.16
C SER A 43 -29.45 -1.02 -95.17
N GLU A 44 -29.27 -2.26 -95.64
CA GLU A 44 -29.38 -3.45 -94.80
C GLU A 44 -28.21 -3.58 -93.80
N THR A 45 -27.01 -3.13 -94.19
CA THR A 45 -25.84 -3.06 -93.29
C THR A 45 -26.03 -1.99 -92.21
N ILE A 46 -26.60 -0.83 -92.58
CA ILE A 46 -26.97 0.24 -91.63
C ILE A 46 -28.03 -0.25 -90.64
N LEU A 47 -29.02 -1.03 -91.08
CA LEU A 47 -30.04 -1.63 -90.22
C LEU A 47 -29.45 -2.63 -89.22
N LYS A 48 -28.51 -3.49 -89.66
CA LYS A 48 -27.79 -4.43 -88.77
C LYS A 48 -26.95 -3.69 -87.73
N LEU A 49 -26.21 -2.66 -88.13
CA LEU A 49 -25.43 -1.82 -87.22
C LEU A 49 -26.31 -1.08 -86.21
N ARG A 50 -27.43 -0.51 -86.65
CA ARG A 50 -28.41 0.15 -85.76
C ARG A 50 -28.98 -0.83 -84.73
N ARG A 51 -29.24 -2.08 -85.12
CA ARG A 51 -29.70 -3.14 -84.21
C ARG A 51 -28.64 -3.53 -83.18
N ILE A 52 -27.38 -3.60 -83.58
CA ILE A 52 -26.23 -3.85 -82.68
C ILE A 52 -26.03 -2.69 -81.70
N ILE A 53 -26.11 -1.44 -82.18
CA ILE A 53 -26.02 -0.25 -81.34
C ILE A 53 -27.12 -0.27 -80.28
N LYS A 54 -28.38 -0.48 -80.70
CA LYS A 54 -29.52 -0.59 -79.77
C LYS A 54 -29.30 -1.66 -78.70
N HIS A 55 -28.83 -2.85 -79.09
CA HIS A 55 -28.57 -3.93 -78.12
C HIS A 55 -27.39 -3.63 -77.18
N LYS A 56 -26.38 -2.89 -77.66
CA LYS A 56 -25.28 -2.42 -76.80
C LYS A 56 -25.73 -1.34 -75.85
N ASP A 57 -26.60 -0.43 -76.29
CA ASP A 57 -27.17 0.63 -75.45
C ASP A 57 -28.03 0.02 -74.34
N GLU A 58 -28.90 -0.95 -74.67
CA GLU A 58 -29.66 -1.74 -73.68
C GLU A 58 -28.73 -2.44 -72.67
N LYS A 59 -27.57 -2.93 -73.13
CA LYS A 59 -26.58 -3.58 -72.26
C LYS A 59 -25.82 -2.59 -71.39
N ILE A 60 -25.56 -1.38 -71.88
CA ILE A 60 -24.94 -0.30 -71.10
C ILE A 60 -25.90 0.12 -69.99
N GLU A 61 -27.17 0.32 -70.31
CA GLU A 61 -28.21 0.69 -69.35
C GLU A 61 -28.34 -0.35 -68.21
N MET A 62 -28.41 -1.64 -68.54
CA MET A 62 -28.41 -2.71 -67.52
C MET A 62 -27.14 -2.72 -66.65
N LEU A 63 -25.97 -2.44 -67.23
CA LEU A 63 -24.71 -2.38 -66.48
C LEU A 63 -24.66 -1.16 -65.56
N GLU A 64 -25.22 -0.03 -65.98
CA GLU A 64 -25.34 1.18 -65.15
C GLU A 64 -26.30 0.94 -63.98
N GLU A 65 -27.44 0.30 -64.20
CA GLU A 65 -28.36 -0.14 -63.15
C GLU A 65 -27.66 -1.09 -62.15
N LEU A 66 -26.94 -2.10 -62.64
CA LEU A 66 -26.17 -3.01 -61.78
C LEU A 66 -25.10 -2.27 -60.98
N MET A 67 -24.41 -1.29 -61.59
CA MET A 67 -23.40 -0.49 -60.92
C MET A 67 -24.00 0.37 -59.80
N THR A 68 -25.17 0.97 -60.02
CA THR A 68 -25.87 1.75 -59.00
C THR A 68 -26.35 0.86 -57.85
N ALA A 69 -26.89 -0.32 -58.15
CA ALA A 69 -27.28 -1.31 -57.14
C ALA A 69 -26.09 -1.79 -56.29
N LEU A 70 -24.95 -2.09 -56.92
CA LEU A 70 -23.72 -2.48 -56.22
C LEU A 70 -23.20 -1.35 -55.33
N LYS A 71 -23.19 -0.11 -55.81
CA LYS A 71 -22.80 1.07 -55.02
C LYS A 71 -23.70 1.26 -53.80
N ALA A 72 -25.01 1.06 -53.96
CA ALA A 72 -25.96 1.14 -52.85
C ALA A 72 -25.68 0.03 -51.80
N MET A 73 -25.41 -1.19 -52.25
CA MET A 73 -25.09 -2.31 -51.37
C MET A 73 -23.77 -2.11 -50.62
N ASP A 74 -22.74 -1.56 -51.27
CA ASP A 74 -21.48 -1.20 -50.60
C ASP A 74 -21.69 -0.08 -49.58
N ALA A 75 -22.49 0.94 -49.89
CA ALA A 75 -22.82 2.00 -48.92
C ALA A 75 -23.54 1.44 -47.68
N GLU A 76 -24.45 0.48 -47.85
CA GLU A 76 -25.14 -0.20 -46.74
C GLU A 76 -24.16 -1.02 -45.89
N LYS A 77 -23.27 -1.80 -46.52
CA LYS A 77 -22.24 -2.56 -45.80
C LYS A 77 -21.30 -1.65 -45.03
N GLU A 78 -20.87 -0.54 -45.63
CA GLU A 78 -20.03 0.47 -44.99
C GLU A 78 -20.73 1.10 -43.77
N LEU A 79 -22.02 1.40 -43.86
CA LEU A 79 -22.82 1.84 -42.71
C LEU A 79 -22.85 0.79 -41.60
N LYS A 80 -23.03 -0.49 -41.98
CA LYS A 80 -23.07 -1.60 -41.02
C LYS A 80 -21.71 -1.83 -40.34
N ILE A 81 -20.62 -1.74 -41.10
CA ILE A 81 -19.25 -1.79 -40.57
C ILE A 81 -19.01 -0.66 -39.58
N ARG A 82 -19.40 0.58 -39.92
CA ARG A 82 -19.30 1.71 -38.99
C ARG A 82 -20.09 1.49 -37.71
N GLY A 83 -21.33 1.01 -37.81
CA GLY A 83 -22.16 0.69 -36.65
C GLY A 83 -21.57 -0.40 -35.76
N LEU A 84 -21.05 -1.47 -36.36
CA LEU A 84 -20.38 -2.56 -35.63
C LEU A 84 -19.09 -2.07 -34.96
N ASN A 85 -18.30 -1.24 -35.63
CA ASN A 85 -17.09 -0.65 -35.06
C ASN A 85 -17.40 0.26 -33.86
N HIS A 86 -18.43 1.11 -33.96
CA HIS A 86 -18.89 1.91 -32.82
C HIS A 86 -19.32 1.05 -31.64
N LYS A 87 -20.05 -0.03 -31.88
CA LYS A 87 -20.45 -0.98 -30.83
C LYS A 87 -19.24 -1.70 -30.23
N LEU A 88 -18.25 -2.06 -31.04
CA LEU A 88 -17.02 -2.67 -30.56
C LEU A 88 -16.23 -1.70 -29.67
N ASP A 89 -16.17 -0.42 -30.06
CA ASP A 89 -15.47 0.60 -29.29
C ASP A 89 -16.18 0.94 -27.98
N SER A 90 -17.52 0.96 -27.97
CA SER A 90 -18.29 1.13 -26.73
C SER A 90 -18.05 -0.02 -25.76
N MET A 91 -18.13 -1.28 -26.25
CA MET A 91 -17.84 -2.47 -25.44
C MET A 91 -16.40 -2.50 -24.93
N ARG A 92 -15.43 -2.08 -25.75
CA ARG A 92 -14.03 -1.95 -25.33
C ARG A 92 -13.86 -0.88 -24.26
N SER A 93 -14.56 0.25 -24.39
CA SER A 93 -14.51 1.32 -23.39
C SER A 93 -15.12 0.89 -22.06
N GLU A 94 -16.26 0.19 -22.09
CA GLU A 94 -16.90 -0.38 -20.90
C GLU A 94 -15.97 -1.37 -20.20
N ARG A 95 -15.42 -2.33 -20.95
CA ARG A 95 -14.44 -3.30 -20.41
C ARG A 95 -13.25 -2.61 -19.77
N ARG A 96 -12.71 -1.55 -20.39
CA ARG A 96 -11.60 -0.79 -19.78
C ARG A 96 -11.99 -0.15 -18.45
N ARG A 97 -13.19 0.40 -18.35
CA ARG A 97 -13.71 0.96 -17.08
C ARG A 97 -13.88 -0.13 -16.03
N GLU A 98 -14.46 -1.27 -16.40
CA GLU A 98 -14.62 -2.41 -15.49
C GLU A 98 -13.27 -2.90 -14.97
N MET A 99 -12.27 -3.05 -15.85
CA MET A 99 -10.92 -3.46 -15.44
C MET A 99 -10.27 -2.43 -14.51
N ALA A 100 -10.42 -1.14 -14.77
CA ALA A 100 -9.91 -0.09 -13.89
C ALA A 100 -10.54 -0.16 -12.49
N VAL A 101 -11.86 -0.42 -12.42
CA VAL A 101 -12.57 -0.62 -11.14
C VAL A 101 -12.05 -1.86 -10.41
N ILE A 102 -11.86 -2.98 -11.11
CA ILE A 102 -11.32 -4.21 -10.52
C ILE A 102 -9.91 -4.01 -9.97
N GLU A 103 -9.04 -3.32 -10.71
CA GLU A 103 -7.69 -2.99 -10.24
C GLU A 103 -7.69 -2.06 -9.03
N GLU A 104 -8.61 -1.11 -8.98
CA GLU A 104 -8.77 -0.23 -7.83
C GLU A 104 -9.28 -0.99 -6.59
N ILE A 105 -10.27 -1.87 -6.75
CA ILE A 105 -10.75 -2.75 -5.69
C ILE A 105 -9.60 -3.61 -5.17
N ARG A 106 -8.85 -4.27 -6.07
CA ARG A 106 -7.71 -5.10 -5.69
C ARG A 106 -6.64 -4.33 -4.92
N ARG A 107 -6.35 -3.09 -5.32
CA ARG A 107 -5.41 -2.22 -4.58
C ARG A 107 -5.92 -1.87 -3.19
N ARG A 108 -7.21 -1.59 -3.05
CA ARG A 108 -7.85 -1.31 -1.76
C ARG A 108 -7.85 -2.56 -0.88
N ASP A 109 -8.18 -3.73 -1.42
CA ASP A 109 -8.19 -4.99 -0.67
C ASP A 109 -6.80 -5.33 -0.11
N ASN A 110 -5.75 -5.23 -0.93
CA ASN A 110 -4.37 -5.41 -0.45
C ASN A 110 -4.01 -4.41 0.67
N THR A 111 -4.51 -3.18 0.58
CA THR A 111 -4.27 -2.16 1.61
C THR A 111 -5.01 -2.50 2.89
N ILE A 112 -6.25 -2.99 2.79
CA ILE A 112 -7.07 -3.43 3.93
C ILE A 112 -6.40 -4.62 4.62
N GLU A 113 -5.89 -5.58 3.86
CA GLU A 113 -5.19 -6.75 4.41
C GLU A 113 -3.94 -6.33 5.20
N ARG A 114 -3.07 -5.50 4.61
CA ARG A 114 -1.89 -4.95 5.29
C ARG A 114 -2.25 -4.18 6.58
N LEU A 115 -3.29 -3.35 6.52
CA LEU A 115 -3.75 -2.59 7.69
C LEU A 115 -4.31 -3.49 8.79
N ARG A 116 -4.96 -4.60 8.43
CA ARG A 116 -5.45 -5.59 9.40
C ARG A 116 -4.30 -6.32 10.09
N GLU A 117 -3.26 -6.69 9.34
CA GLU A 117 -2.04 -7.28 9.91
C GLU A 117 -1.38 -6.31 10.89
N GLU A 118 -1.18 -5.05 10.49
CA GLU A 118 -0.63 -4.02 11.38
C GLU A 118 -1.47 -3.81 12.65
N LEU A 119 -2.80 -3.89 12.53
CA LEU A 119 -3.71 -3.72 13.65
C LEU A 119 -3.61 -4.91 14.62
N ASN A 120 -3.54 -6.14 14.10
CA ASN A 120 -3.34 -7.34 14.91
C ASN A 120 -1.99 -7.29 15.64
N ASP A 121 -0.91 -6.93 14.96
CA ASP A 121 0.42 -6.78 15.57
C ASP A 121 0.42 -5.75 16.71
N MET A 122 -0.31 -4.64 16.51
CA MET A 122 -0.44 -3.60 17.53
C MET A 122 -1.32 -4.05 18.70
N ASP A 123 -2.38 -4.81 18.44
CA ASP A 123 -3.25 -5.38 19.48
C ASP A 123 -2.50 -6.43 20.32
N GLU A 124 -1.70 -7.29 19.69
CA GLU A 124 -0.83 -8.23 20.41
C GLU A 124 0.17 -7.50 21.32
N LYS A 125 0.84 -6.47 20.80
CA LYS A 125 1.75 -5.62 21.60
C LYS A 125 1.00 -4.90 22.73
N ASN A 126 -0.21 -4.44 22.49
CA ASN A 126 -1.02 -3.80 23.53
C ASN A 126 -1.41 -4.78 24.64
N VAL A 127 -1.73 -6.03 24.29
CA VAL A 127 -2.03 -7.09 25.27
C VAL A 127 -0.78 -7.38 26.10
N GLU A 128 0.38 -7.57 25.45
CA GLU A 128 1.65 -7.80 26.15
C GLU A 128 2.03 -6.63 27.07
N GLN A 129 1.87 -5.39 26.60
CA GLN A 129 2.12 -4.22 27.45
C GLN A 129 1.12 -4.14 28.60
N ARG A 130 -0.14 -4.53 28.41
CA ARG A 130 -1.14 -4.56 29.48
C ARG A 130 -0.80 -5.61 30.53
N THR A 131 -0.37 -6.81 30.13
CA THR A 131 0.05 -7.84 31.09
C THR A 131 1.28 -7.37 31.87
N ILE A 132 2.28 -6.80 31.19
CA ILE A 132 3.45 -6.20 31.85
C ILE A 132 3.02 -5.09 32.82
N ILE A 133 2.09 -4.22 32.41
CA ILE A 133 1.57 -3.17 33.29
C ILE A 133 0.83 -3.76 34.49
N GLU A 134 0.06 -4.83 34.33
CA GLU A 134 -0.64 -5.50 35.43
C GLU A 134 0.33 -6.17 36.40
N GLU A 135 1.35 -6.86 35.90
CA GLU A 135 2.44 -7.41 36.70
C GLU A 135 3.19 -6.31 37.45
N LEU A 136 3.57 -5.23 36.75
CA LEU A 136 4.23 -4.08 37.36
C LEU A 136 3.32 -3.31 38.33
N LYS A 137 2.01 -3.36 38.13
CA LYS A 137 1.01 -2.76 39.01
C LYS A 137 0.75 -3.60 40.26
N GLY A 138 1.28 -4.84 40.34
CA GLY A 138 1.33 -5.74 41.50
C GLY A 138 0.30 -5.44 42.59
N GLU A 139 -0.73 -6.29 42.70
CA GLU A 139 -1.85 -6.22 43.64
C GLU A 139 -2.06 -4.83 44.26
N ARG A 140 -2.92 -4.02 43.63
CA ARG A 140 -3.29 -2.68 44.11
C ARG A 140 -3.37 -2.70 45.63
N GLY A 141 -2.38 -2.02 46.21
CA GLY A 141 -2.03 -2.15 47.60
C GLY A 141 -3.20 -1.98 48.55
N VAL A 142 -2.97 -2.55 49.73
CA VAL A 142 -3.66 -2.23 50.98
C VAL A 142 -4.11 -0.77 50.98
N LYS A 143 -5.41 -0.51 51.19
CA LYS A 143 -5.95 0.86 51.22
C LYS A 143 -5.14 1.73 52.19
N GLY A 144 -4.52 2.80 51.68
CA GLY A 144 -3.64 3.69 52.46
C GLY A 144 -2.16 3.30 52.48
N GLY A 145 -1.76 2.23 51.81
CA GLY A 145 -0.37 1.79 51.69
C GLY A 145 0.38 2.44 50.52
N LYS A 146 1.56 3.00 50.80
CA LYS A 146 2.54 3.41 49.79
C LYS A 146 3.45 2.24 49.44
N ARG A 147 3.56 1.93 48.15
CA ARG A 147 4.52 0.94 47.64
C ARG A 147 5.95 1.47 47.76
N ILE A 148 6.83 0.67 48.36
CA ILE A 148 8.25 0.95 48.59
C ILE A 148 9.09 -0.20 48.03
N LYS A 149 10.38 0.06 47.76
CA LYS A 149 11.27 -0.90 47.12
C LYS A 149 11.98 -1.75 48.15
N LEU A 150 11.95 -3.07 48.00
CA LEU A 150 12.56 -4.03 48.91
C LEU A 150 13.96 -4.41 48.41
N ILE A 151 14.97 -4.30 49.27
CA ILE A 151 16.31 -4.82 49.03
C ILE A 151 16.65 -5.81 50.15
N LYS A 152 16.92 -7.07 49.78
CA LYS A 152 17.15 -8.16 50.74
C LYS A 152 18.41 -7.95 51.60
N SER A 153 19.48 -7.46 51.00
CA SER A 153 20.75 -7.21 51.68
C SER A 153 21.29 -5.83 51.36
N PHE A 154 21.79 -5.11 52.38
CA PHE A 154 22.39 -3.81 52.20
C PHE A 154 23.83 -3.92 51.68
N SER A 155 24.01 -4.37 50.43
CA SER A 155 25.31 -4.47 49.76
C SER A 155 25.34 -3.69 48.44
N HIS A 156 26.54 -3.37 47.96
CA HIS A 156 26.71 -2.65 46.69
C HIS A 156 26.08 -3.41 45.52
N ASP A 157 26.32 -4.72 45.44
CA ASP A 157 25.80 -5.56 44.35
C ASP A 157 24.28 -5.70 44.42
N ALA A 158 23.72 -5.86 45.62
CA ALA A 158 22.27 -5.95 45.79
C ALA A 158 21.55 -4.66 45.36
N ILE A 159 22.15 -3.49 45.61
CA ILE A 159 21.59 -2.20 45.17
C ILE A 159 21.69 -2.03 43.66
N LEU A 160 22.80 -2.45 43.04
CA LEU A 160 22.95 -2.40 41.59
C LEU A 160 21.98 -3.35 40.89
N ASP A 161 21.82 -4.57 41.42
CA ASP A 161 20.88 -5.55 40.91
C ASP A 161 19.43 -5.05 41.03
N ALA A 162 19.06 -4.52 42.20
CA ALA A 162 17.81 -3.80 42.42
C ALA A 162 17.56 -2.69 41.40
N HIS A 163 18.58 -1.86 41.13
CA HIS A 163 18.48 -0.79 40.14
C HIS A 163 18.32 -1.32 38.72
N ARG A 164 18.95 -2.44 38.36
CA ARG A 164 18.79 -3.07 37.03
C ARG A 164 17.39 -3.65 36.86
N ARG A 165 16.85 -4.32 37.87
CA ARG A 165 15.55 -5.00 37.80
C ARG A 165 14.37 -4.04 37.77
N TYR A 166 14.36 -3.02 38.64
CA TYR A 166 13.19 -2.16 38.81
C TYR A 166 13.51 -0.66 38.92
N GLY A 167 14.77 -0.26 38.71
CA GLY A 167 15.18 1.14 38.52
C GLY A 167 14.96 2.04 39.73
N LEU A 168 15.94 2.21 40.62
CA LEU A 168 15.92 3.23 41.69
C LEU A 168 15.87 4.66 41.13
N LYS A 169 14.85 5.43 41.48
CA LYS A 169 14.60 6.82 41.05
C LYS A 169 14.60 7.78 42.23
N LYS A 170 14.74 9.07 41.91
CA LYS A 170 14.64 10.14 42.90
C LYS A 170 13.24 10.15 43.54
N GLY A 171 13.18 10.20 44.87
CA GLY A 171 11.93 10.23 45.63
C GLY A 171 11.43 8.86 46.12
N ASP A 172 12.10 7.77 45.75
CA ASP A 172 11.74 6.43 46.20
C ASP A 172 12.05 6.23 47.69
N VAL A 173 11.23 5.41 48.37
CA VAL A 173 11.51 4.92 49.72
C VAL A 173 11.95 3.48 49.60
N VAL A 174 13.04 3.13 50.31
CA VAL A 174 13.65 1.80 50.23
C VAL A 174 13.54 1.11 51.58
N PHE A 175 13.14 -0.16 51.59
CA PHE A 175 13.22 -1.05 52.72
C PHE A 175 14.42 -1.98 52.58
N LEU A 176 15.28 -2.00 53.61
CA LEU A 176 16.42 -2.89 53.73
C LEU A 176 16.05 -4.01 54.70
N GLU A 177 15.95 -5.25 54.23
CA GLU A 177 15.65 -6.39 55.10
C GLU A 177 16.82 -6.68 56.05
N ASP A 178 18.04 -6.75 55.50
CA ASP A 178 19.27 -6.80 56.28
C ASP A 178 20.11 -5.53 56.09
N GLY A 179 19.98 -4.60 57.05
CA GLY A 179 20.71 -3.32 57.08
C GLY A 179 22.16 -3.43 57.56
N SER A 180 22.61 -4.59 58.04
CA SER A 180 23.91 -4.73 58.69
C SER A 180 25.09 -4.77 57.71
N GLY A 181 24.84 -5.18 56.46
CA GLY A 181 25.88 -5.50 55.47
C GLY A 181 26.54 -4.31 54.77
N GLY A 182 26.06 -3.08 54.98
CA GLY A 182 26.51 -1.92 54.23
C GLY A 182 27.00 -0.78 55.11
N GLY A 183 28.08 -0.14 54.67
CA GLY A 183 28.72 0.99 55.34
C GLY A 183 28.44 2.33 54.67
N ALA A 184 29.35 3.28 54.85
CA ALA A 184 29.26 4.62 54.27
C ALA A 184 29.19 4.61 52.73
N SER A 185 29.99 3.79 52.06
CA SER A 185 30.03 3.72 50.59
C SER A 185 28.70 3.24 49.99
N THR A 186 28.10 2.22 50.62
CA THR A 186 26.79 1.67 50.22
C THR A 186 25.67 2.69 50.45
N ALA A 187 25.71 3.44 51.56
CA ALA A 187 24.78 4.52 51.84
C ALA A 187 24.92 5.67 50.83
N GLU A 188 26.14 6.04 50.46
CA GLU A 188 26.41 7.05 49.43
C GLU A 188 25.86 6.63 48.06
N LEU A 189 25.97 5.35 47.70
CA LEU A 189 25.40 4.84 46.44
C LEU A 189 23.89 5.06 46.38
N LEU A 190 23.17 4.71 47.45
CA LEU A 190 21.73 4.97 47.55
C LEU A 190 21.42 6.47 47.53
N ALA A 191 22.20 7.28 48.25
CA ALA A 191 22.03 8.71 48.30
C ALA A 191 22.20 9.37 46.92
N LYS A 192 23.21 8.95 46.14
CA LYS A 192 23.42 9.40 44.75
C LYS A 192 22.26 9.05 43.83
N LYS A 193 21.52 7.97 44.10
CA LYS A 193 20.29 7.61 43.36
C LYS A 193 19.08 8.49 43.75
N GLY A 194 19.20 9.33 44.78
CA GLY A 194 18.22 10.34 45.15
C GLY A 194 17.02 9.80 45.95
N ILE A 195 17.22 8.74 46.73
CA ILE A 195 16.16 8.16 47.57
C ILE A 195 15.63 9.17 48.61
N SER A 196 14.36 9.05 48.98
CA SER A 196 13.68 9.97 49.91
C SER A 196 13.74 9.53 51.37
N ALA A 197 13.80 8.23 51.64
CA ALA A 197 13.87 7.66 52.99
C ALA A 197 14.34 6.21 52.92
N VAL A 198 14.93 5.74 54.03
CA VAL A 198 15.33 4.34 54.23
C VAL A 198 14.58 3.79 55.43
N ILE A 199 14.01 2.60 55.29
CA ILE A 199 13.45 1.81 56.38
C ILE A 199 14.31 0.56 56.50
N TYR A 200 14.72 0.17 57.70
CA TYR A 200 15.59 -1.01 57.91
C TYR A 200 14.94 -1.99 58.87
N GLY A 201 15.01 -3.29 58.54
CA GLY A 201 14.55 -4.38 59.40
C GLY A 201 15.56 -4.73 60.49
N LYS A 202 16.80 -5.05 60.08
CA LYS A 202 17.94 -5.24 61.00
C LYS A 202 18.79 -3.99 61.12
N GLU A 203 19.52 -3.86 62.23
CA GLU A 203 20.34 -2.69 62.57
C GLU A 203 21.23 -2.21 61.42
N LEU A 204 21.26 -0.88 61.23
CA LEU A 204 22.18 -0.20 60.32
C LEU A 204 23.53 0.05 61.00
N SER A 205 24.62 -0.04 60.23
CA SER A 205 25.94 0.42 60.67
C SER A 205 25.91 1.91 61.03
N HIS A 206 26.58 2.31 62.12
CA HIS A 206 26.73 3.71 62.51
C HIS A 206 27.30 4.59 61.38
N PHE A 207 28.21 4.04 60.56
CA PHE A 207 28.75 4.73 59.40
C PHE A 207 27.69 5.00 58.33
N ALA A 208 26.77 4.07 58.10
CA ALA A 208 25.67 4.23 57.15
C ALA A 208 24.68 5.29 57.64
N THR A 209 24.30 5.25 58.92
CA THR A 209 23.38 6.22 59.54
C THR A 209 23.92 7.65 59.46
N ASN A 210 25.20 7.86 59.78
CA ASN A 210 25.83 9.17 59.66
C ASN A 210 25.86 9.68 58.21
N THR A 211 26.09 8.77 57.26
CA THR A 211 26.10 9.10 55.84
C THR A 211 24.70 9.51 55.37
N PHE A 212 23.65 8.77 55.71
CA PHE A 212 22.28 9.14 55.38
C PHE A 212 21.89 10.50 55.99
N LEU A 213 22.30 10.77 57.24
CA LEU A 213 22.07 12.07 57.88
C LEU A 213 22.74 13.22 57.12
N ALA A 214 23.99 13.04 56.67
CA ALA A 214 24.74 14.00 55.88
C ALA A 214 24.06 14.29 54.53
N PHE A 215 23.52 13.26 53.87
CA PHE A 215 22.77 13.38 52.62
C PHE A 215 21.30 13.81 52.80
N ASN A 216 20.88 14.13 54.03
CA ASN A 216 19.52 14.56 54.36
C ASN A 216 18.44 13.50 54.08
N ILE A 217 18.79 12.23 54.26
CA ILE A 217 17.90 11.08 54.07
C ILE A 217 17.52 10.54 55.45
N PRO A 218 16.23 10.55 55.83
CA PRO A 218 15.78 9.95 57.06
C PRO A 218 15.89 8.42 57.02
N SER A 219 16.37 7.83 58.11
CA SER A 219 16.43 6.38 58.33
C SER A 219 15.52 5.99 59.50
N PHE A 220 14.59 5.07 59.28
CA PHE A 220 13.63 4.60 60.28
C PHE A 220 13.76 3.09 60.49
N SER A 221 13.56 2.61 61.72
CA SER A 221 13.46 1.16 61.98
C SER A 221 12.12 0.62 61.49
N SER A 222 12.06 -0.67 61.15
CA SER A 222 10.79 -1.38 60.91
C SER A 222 9.84 -1.34 62.11
N ASP A 223 10.36 -1.12 63.32
CA ASP A 223 9.55 -0.96 64.53
C ASP A 223 8.84 0.40 64.57
N GLU A 224 9.44 1.43 63.95
CA GLU A 224 8.88 2.78 63.90
C GLU A 224 7.86 2.94 62.77
N ILE A 225 8.06 2.21 61.67
CA ILE A 225 7.20 2.19 60.49
C ILE A 225 7.02 0.72 60.06
N PRO A 226 6.01 0.02 60.62
CA PRO A 226 5.76 -1.37 60.27
C PRO A 226 5.33 -1.51 58.81
N LEU A 227 5.72 -2.63 58.20
CA LEU A 227 5.27 -3.01 56.86
C LEU A 227 3.83 -3.52 56.95
N LEU A 228 2.97 -3.03 56.06
CA LEU A 228 1.59 -3.50 55.92
C LEU A 228 1.50 -4.82 55.16
N LEU A 229 2.38 -4.99 54.16
CA LEU A 229 2.50 -6.21 53.39
C LEU A 229 3.93 -6.30 52.85
N LYS A 230 4.50 -7.49 52.90
CA LYS A 230 5.73 -7.86 52.19
C LYS A 230 5.33 -8.87 51.13
N GLU A 231 5.65 -8.62 49.87
CA GLU A 231 5.46 -9.63 48.84
C GLU A 231 6.48 -10.77 49.07
N ASP A 232 6.02 -12.00 49.29
CA ASP A 232 6.86 -13.13 49.69
C ASP A 232 7.98 -13.45 48.67
N ASN A 233 7.72 -13.19 47.38
CA ASN A 233 8.68 -13.30 46.28
C ASN A 233 8.95 -11.96 45.58
N GLY A 234 8.47 -10.84 46.13
CA GLY A 234 8.44 -9.58 45.42
C GLY A 234 9.61 -8.64 45.74
N ASP A 235 9.82 -7.70 44.82
CA ASP A 235 10.79 -6.61 44.93
C ASP A 235 10.18 -5.37 45.62
N PHE A 236 8.96 -5.49 46.15
CA PHE A 236 8.21 -4.40 46.75
C PHE A 236 7.66 -4.77 48.14
N ALA A 237 7.48 -3.74 48.95
CA ALA A 237 6.77 -3.80 50.21
C ALA A 237 5.79 -2.63 50.31
N PHE A 238 4.83 -2.71 51.21
CA PHE A 238 3.85 -1.66 51.45
C PHE A 238 4.01 -1.12 52.87
N VAL A 239 3.98 0.20 53.01
CA VAL A 239 3.97 0.91 54.31
C VAL A 239 2.81 1.88 54.36
N ASP A 240 2.31 2.18 55.55
CA ASP A 240 1.27 3.20 55.71
C ASP A 240 1.77 4.57 55.22
N GLN A 241 1.07 5.13 54.24
CA GLN A 241 1.42 6.40 53.63
C GLN A 241 1.29 7.57 54.61
N HIS A 242 0.29 7.54 55.50
CA HIS A 242 0.05 8.59 56.47
C HIS A 242 1.18 8.58 57.51
N LEU A 243 1.45 7.43 58.11
CA LEU A 243 2.50 7.26 59.12
C LEU A 243 3.89 7.65 58.58
N LEU A 244 4.23 7.20 57.37
CA LEU A 244 5.49 7.54 56.73
C LEU A 244 5.63 9.06 56.54
N ASN A 245 4.58 9.72 56.07
CA ASN A 245 4.61 11.16 55.84
C ASN A 245 4.71 11.95 57.15
N GLU A 246 4.04 11.52 58.21
CA GLU A 246 4.14 12.12 59.54
C GLU A 246 5.56 12.00 60.11
N LYS A 247 6.14 10.80 60.07
CA LYS A 247 7.52 10.56 60.53
C LYS A 247 8.54 11.36 59.73
N MET A 248 8.40 11.42 58.40
CA MET A 248 9.26 12.26 57.55
C MET A 248 9.15 13.74 57.88
N LYS A 249 7.94 14.26 58.16
CA LYS A 249 7.74 15.65 58.60
C LYS A 249 8.37 15.91 59.96
N GLY A 250 8.17 15.00 60.92
CA GLY A 250 8.76 15.07 62.26
C GLY A 250 10.28 15.10 62.23
N TRP A 251 10.90 14.21 61.45
CA TRP A 251 12.35 14.18 61.29
C TRP A 251 12.91 15.48 60.69
N LYS A 252 12.27 16.01 59.64
CA LYS A 252 12.66 17.30 59.04
C LYS A 252 12.54 18.46 60.03
N ALA A 253 11.52 18.45 60.89
CA ALA A 253 11.34 19.47 61.93
C ALA A 253 12.40 19.36 63.03
N GLU A 254 12.74 18.15 63.46
CA GLU A 254 13.78 17.89 64.46
C GLU A 254 15.17 18.31 63.97
N LYS A 255 15.50 18.02 62.71
CA LYS A 255 16.75 18.47 62.10
C LYS A 255 16.84 20.00 62.04
N LYS A 256 15.78 20.68 61.61
CA LYS A 256 15.72 22.15 61.62
C LYS A 256 15.91 22.73 63.02
N ARG A 257 15.32 22.10 64.06
CA ARG A 257 15.54 22.51 65.45
C ARG A 257 17.00 22.38 65.88
N LYS A 258 17.65 21.26 65.54
CA LYS A 258 19.08 21.03 65.85
C LYS A 258 20.02 21.96 65.09
N GLU A 259 19.73 22.26 63.82
CA GLU A 259 20.49 23.24 63.04
C GLU A 259 20.33 24.66 63.61
N VAL A 260 19.13 25.06 64.03
CA VAL A 260 18.89 26.38 64.65
C VAL A 260 19.57 26.52 66.02
N ILE A 261 19.71 25.43 66.78
CA ILE A 261 20.41 25.43 68.08
C ILE A 261 21.94 25.48 67.90
N LEU A 262 22.49 24.93 66.81
CA LEU A 262 23.94 24.98 66.53
C LEU A 262 24.44 26.34 66.01
N PHE A 263 23.52 27.18 65.51
CA PHE A 263 23.81 28.51 64.95
C PHE A 263 23.45 29.68 65.90
N ARG A 264 23.16 29.39 67.18
CA ARG A 264 22.88 30.39 68.21
C ARG A 264 23.91 30.29 69.33
#